data_AF-A0A4R5UGS6-F1
#
_entry.id   AF-A0A4R5UGS6-F1
#
_cell.length_a   1.000
_cell.length_b   1.000
_cell.length_c   1.000
_cell.angle_alpha   90.00
_cell.angle_beta   90.00
_cell.angle_gamma   90.00
#
_symmetry.space_group_name_H-M   'P 1'
#
loop_
_entity.id
_entity.type
_entity.pdbx_description
1 polymer ?
#
loop_
_entity_poly.entity_id
_entity_poly.type
_entity_poly.pdbx_seq_one_letter_code
_entity_poly.pdbx_strand_id
1 'polypeptide(L)'
;MTLAVDLRTASVAAEWLTSRTFTFRVEDREKPLSNTFVFHPNGFVVGYHHANESYWELDAGGVNILSHNGITTCRMELAFSETGKPYLTGTFISPLPGHDVPGNRHFLFENDSDYHAGIQSFDVFDTLVARRCFNPLAVFVKVEGKLGIAGFATRRHHVEMSIFGRRSYGLDDIYDMLVAEGSLTERQAKVAKLVELEEEWETLMPIRQVIAFVNPHDIIISDMYLPRSFIEKVLREKCGLQNKLYLSNYGKHHRTIWPGIKEEYKLRAHFGDNPHADISSPAAFGIPGNLVTISKWDKTEEILHSAGLAPYAHAVRELRLQTFHRDVAVRNALFGQISLNIPLMILGAFWVRHLAADCGADRIMTASRDCNLFYELLSCDHFVRQGMPPASYVRISRTLCYSATEEYEAYLRSHFGRKTLLVDFVGTGRSLNHIVDHLDLRDQVKPCILVAEDPENVPGIPKMDALVYRDFFAYRIFIEALNASLEGSAVGTSVQDHLVTIEAQPNEYDEKMRRTIAEMRTAFFQFLPILNKVEPMQAGPSLELVQAAAGAMMGLLPRNALRLLSLAEAQGRNLRRGVAVVGAPAASV
;
A
#
# COMPACT_ATOMS: atom_id res chain seq x y z
N MET A 1 20.80 -35.42 -16.32
CA MET A 1 20.19 -36.12 -17.47
C MET A 1 19.85 -35.05 -18.50
N THR A 2 20.65 -34.92 -19.54
CA THR A 2 20.62 -33.78 -20.47
C THR A 2 19.45 -33.96 -21.44
N LEU A 3 18.33 -33.28 -21.18
CA LEU A 3 17.17 -33.28 -22.08
C LEU A 3 17.45 -32.33 -23.24
N ALA A 4 17.50 -32.87 -24.47
CA ALA A 4 17.55 -32.06 -25.68
C ALA A 4 16.24 -31.27 -25.82
N VAL A 5 16.34 -29.94 -25.92
CA VAL A 5 15.18 -29.04 -25.99
C VAL A 5 14.88 -28.73 -27.46
N ASP A 6 13.78 -29.28 -27.99
CA ASP A 6 13.20 -28.83 -29.28
C ASP A 6 12.35 -27.57 -28.98
N LEU A 7 12.96 -26.39 -29.12
CA LEU A 7 12.31 -25.09 -28.89
C LEU A 7 11.39 -24.78 -30.08
N ARG A 8 10.09 -25.06 -29.95
CA ARG A 8 9.07 -24.53 -30.84
C ARG A 8 8.45 -23.30 -30.21
N THR A 9 8.58 -22.14 -30.86
CA THR A 9 7.94 -20.88 -30.46
C THR A 9 6.43 -20.95 -30.72
N ALA A 10 5.71 -21.66 -29.84
CA ALA A 10 4.26 -21.59 -29.75
C ALA A 10 3.88 -20.65 -28.58
N SER A 11 2.96 -19.72 -28.82
CA SER A 11 2.48 -18.82 -27.78
C SER A 11 1.68 -19.59 -26.73
N VAL A 12 1.97 -19.34 -25.46
CA VAL A 12 1.26 -19.96 -24.33
C VAL A 12 0.02 -19.13 -24.01
N ALA A 13 -1.16 -19.74 -24.05
CA ALA A 13 -2.41 -19.09 -23.67
C ALA A 13 -2.66 -19.21 -22.15
N ALA A 14 -3.25 -18.17 -21.54
CA ALA A 14 -3.61 -18.17 -20.12
C ALA A 14 -4.58 -19.31 -19.76
N GLU A 15 -5.53 -19.62 -20.65
CA GLU A 15 -6.47 -20.73 -20.48
C GLU A 15 -5.76 -22.09 -20.42
N TRP A 16 -4.71 -22.28 -21.22
CA TRP A 16 -3.92 -23.51 -21.19
C TRP A 16 -3.18 -23.68 -19.86
N LEU A 17 -2.61 -22.59 -19.33
CA LEU A 17 -1.90 -22.59 -18.04
C LEU A 17 -2.83 -22.84 -16.85
N THR A 18 -3.99 -22.20 -16.86
CA THR A 18 -4.91 -22.17 -15.71
C THR A 18 -5.80 -23.41 -15.62
N SER A 19 -5.87 -24.22 -16.68
CA SER A 19 -6.66 -25.46 -16.76
C SER A 19 -5.89 -26.72 -16.40
N ARG A 20 -4.70 -26.61 -15.80
CA ARG A 20 -3.76 -27.74 -15.60
C ARG A 20 -3.04 -27.67 -14.26
N THR A 21 -2.59 -28.84 -13.80
CA THR A 21 -1.67 -28.96 -12.65
C THR A 21 -0.29 -29.36 -13.14
N PHE A 22 0.72 -28.72 -12.57
CA PHE A 22 2.11 -28.90 -12.94
C PHE A 22 2.92 -29.50 -11.80
N THR A 23 3.85 -30.37 -12.17
CA THR A 23 4.98 -30.78 -11.33
C THR A 23 6.13 -29.79 -11.56
N PHE A 24 6.49 -29.04 -10.52
CA PHE A 24 7.58 -28.08 -10.53
C PHE A 24 8.89 -28.74 -10.10
N ARG A 25 9.89 -28.73 -11.00
CA ARG A 25 11.23 -29.28 -10.80
C ARG A 25 12.32 -28.24 -11.07
N VAL A 26 13.45 -28.44 -10.42
CA VAL A 26 14.69 -27.70 -10.66
C VAL A 26 15.75 -28.69 -11.13
N GLU A 27 16.55 -28.28 -12.09
CA GLU A 27 17.74 -29.00 -12.54
C GLU A 27 18.59 -29.45 -11.35
N ASP A 28 19.13 -30.67 -11.44
CA ASP A 28 19.96 -31.30 -10.40
C ASP A 28 19.29 -31.51 -9.03
N ARG A 29 17.96 -31.37 -8.91
CA ARG A 29 17.19 -31.84 -7.75
C ARG A 29 16.39 -33.09 -8.08
N GLU A 30 16.62 -34.16 -7.31
CA GLU A 30 15.87 -35.42 -7.45
C GLU A 30 14.38 -35.27 -7.13
N LYS A 31 14.04 -34.48 -6.10
CA LYS A 31 12.66 -34.29 -5.65
C LYS A 31 12.05 -33.02 -6.27
N PRO A 32 10.78 -33.08 -6.74
CA PRO A 32 10.08 -31.90 -7.20
C PRO A 32 9.88 -30.90 -6.06
N LEU A 33 9.88 -29.61 -6.40
CA LEU A 33 9.51 -28.53 -5.49
C LEU A 33 8.02 -28.56 -5.16
N SER A 34 7.19 -28.96 -6.12
CA SER A 34 5.75 -29.13 -5.95
C SER A 34 5.19 -30.10 -6.98
N ASN A 35 4.16 -30.85 -6.61
CA ASN A 35 3.35 -31.66 -7.53
C ASN A 35 1.94 -31.05 -7.75
N THR A 36 1.68 -29.89 -7.15
CA THR A 36 0.37 -29.22 -7.09
C THR A 36 0.45 -27.79 -7.62
N PHE A 37 1.49 -27.46 -8.38
CA PHE A 37 1.70 -26.11 -8.90
C PHE A 37 0.60 -25.76 -9.90
N VAL A 38 -0.10 -24.65 -9.69
CA VAL A 38 -1.17 -24.17 -10.56
C VAL A 38 -1.03 -22.67 -10.79
N PHE A 39 -1.20 -22.26 -12.04
CA PHE A 39 -1.36 -20.86 -12.41
C PHE A 39 -2.79 -20.43 -12.10
N HIS A 40 -2.95 -19.47 -11.19
CA HIS A 40 -4.26 -18.92 -10.89
C HIS A 40 -4.68 -17.91 -11.97
N PRO A 41 -5.94 -17.91 -12.45
CA PRO A 41 -6.42 -16.96 -13.47
C PRO A 41 -6.18 -15.48 -13.16
N ASN A 42 -6.09 -15.13 -11.88
CA ASN A 42 -5.81 -13.77 -11.42
C ASN A 42 -4.30 -13.45 -11.24
N GLY A 43 -3.40 -14.21 -11.86
CA GLY A 43 -1.98 -13.87 -11.96
C GLY A 43 -1.10 -14.26 -10.76
N PHE A 44 -1.54 -15.19 -9.92
CA PHE A 44 -0.75 -15.72 -8.80
C PHE A 44 -0.53 -17.24 -8.89
N VAL A 45 0.43 -17.75 -8.12
CA VAL A 45 0.78 -19.17 -8.06
C VAL A 45 0.10 -19.84 -6.87
N VAL A 46 -0.43 -21.05 -7.05
CA VAL A 46 -1.08 -21.86 -6.00
C VAL A 46 -0.45 -23.25 -5.93
N GLY A 47 -0.45 -23.86 -4.75
CA GLY A 47 0.09 -25.20 -4.51
C GLY A 47 1.62 -25.25 -4.53
N TYR A 48 2.27 -24.08 -4.52
CA TYR A 48 3.68 -23.86 -4.23
C TYR A 48 3.80 -22.48 -3.60
N HIS A 49 4.61 -22.35 -2.53
CA HIS A 49 4.77 -21.10 -1.81
C HIS A 49 6.25 -20.79 -1.63
N HIS A 50 6.72 -19.78 -2.34
CA HIS A 50 8.06 -19.24 -2.18
C HIS A 50 8.09 -17.77 -2.60
N ALA A 51 8.93 -16.97 -1.94
CA ALA A 51 8.97 -15.52 -2.12
C ALA A 51 9.45 -15.10 -3.53
N ASN A 52 10.12 -16.00 -4.26
CA ASN A 52 10.59 -15.75 -5.61
C ASN A 52 9.59 -16.18 -6.69
N GLU A 53 8.58 -16.98 -6.38
CA GLU A 53 7.61 -17.51 -7.34
C GLU A 53 6.20 -17.33 -6.79
N SER A 54 5.76 -16.07 -6.71
CA SER A 54 4.49 -15.68 -6.11
C SER A 54 3.44 -15.30 -7.16
N TYR A 55 3.87 -14.68 -8.26
CA TYR A 55 2.99 -14.20 -9.32
C TYR A 55 3.43 -14.69 -10.70
N TRP A 56 2.56 -14.54 -11.67
CA TRP A 56 2.86 -14.83 -13.07
C TRP A 56 2.15 -13.87 -14.01
N GLU A 57 2.74 -13.68 -15.18
CA GLU A 57 2.15 -12.93 -16.29
C GLU A 57 2.59 -13.55 -17.62
N LEU A 58 1.87 -13.21 -18.69
CA LEU A 58 2.27 -13.55 -20.06
C LEU A 58 3.07 -12.39 -20.66
N ASP A 59 4.11 -12.75 -21.40
CA ASP A 59 4.85 -11.85 -22.29
C ASP A 59 4.76 -12.39 -23.73
N ALA A 60 5.13 -11.57 -24.72
CA ALA A 60 5.01 -11.85 -26.16
C ALA A 60 5.65 -13.18 -26.63
N GLY A 61 6.44 -13.87 -25.79
CA GLY A 61 7.06 -15.16 -26.11
C GLY A 61 7.03 -16.21 -25.01
N GLY A 62 6.28 -16.03 -23.90
CA GLY A 62 6.30 -17.00 -22.81
C GLY A 62 5.59 -16.56 -21.52
N VAL A 63 5.97 -17.19 -20.41
CA VAL A 63 5.42 -16.96 -19.07
C VAL A 63 6.51 -16.40 -18.17
N ASN A 64 6.28 -15.24 -17.57
CA ASN A 64 7.16 -14.72 -16.54
C ASN A 64 6.66 -15.21 -15.18
N ILE A 65 7.55 -15.83 -14.39
CA ILE A 65 7.36 -16.05 -12.97
C ILE A 65 7.98 -14.88 -12.22
N LEU A 66 7.22 -14.31 -11.29
CA LEU A 66 7.56 -13.09 -10.59
C LEU A 66 7.66 -13.36 -9.09
N SER A 67 8.65 -12.73 -8.45
CA SER A 67 8.76 -12.68 -7.00
C SER A 67 7.59 -11.91 -6.36
N HIS A 68 7.49 -12.00 -5.04
CA HIS A 68 6.57 -11.16 -4.25
C HIS A 68 6.78 -9.65 -4.49
N ASN A 69 8.01 -9.26 -4.85
CA ASN A 69 8.41 -7.91 -5.24
C ASN A 69 8.22 -7.62 -6.73
N GLY A 70 7.63 -8.52 -7.51
CA GLY A 70 7.35 -8.29 -8.93
C GLY A 70 8.54 -8.30 -9.87
N ILE A 71 9.72 -8.67 -9.35
CA ILE A 71 10.90 -8.90 -10.18
C ILE A 71 10.74 -10.26 -10.84
N THR A 72 10.96 -10.33 -12.15
CA THR A 72 10.99 -11.59 -12.90
C THR A 72 12.13 -12.47 -12.38
N THR A 73 11.77 -13.63 -11.85
CA THR A 73 12.69 -14.63 -11.31
C THR A 73 12.85 -15.82 -12.22
N CYS A 74 11.97 -15.99 -13.21
CA CYS A 74 12.14 -16.97 -14.25
C CYS A 74 11.32 -16.55 -15.48
N ARG A 75 11.94 -16.58 -16.66
CA ARG A 75 11.20 -16.50 -17.93
C ARG A 75 11.10 -17.92 -18.46
N MET A 76 9.87 -18.42 -18.59
CA MET A 76 9.58 -19.77 -19.04
C MET A 76 9.02 -19.76 -20.45
N GLU A 77 9.47 -20.71 -21.26
CA GLU A 77 9.06 -20.93 -22.64
C GLU A 77 8.44 -22.32 -22.79
N LEU A 78 7.53 -22.46 -23.76
CA LEU A 78 6.94 -23.75 -24.08
C LEU A 78 7.93 -24.61 -24.87
N ALA A 79 8.17 -25.82 -24.38
CA ALA A 79 8.99 -26.82 -25.04
C ALA A 79 8.24 -28.14 -25.14
N PHE A 80 8.73 -29.05 -25.98
CA PHE A 80 8.15 -30.37 -26.18
C PHE A 80 9.18 -31.45 -25.86
N SER A 81 8.75 -32.49 -25.15
CA SER A 81 9.58 -33.68 -24.90
C SER A 81 9.73 -34.50 -26.19
N GLU A 82 10.64 -35.47 -26.19
CA GLU A 82 10.80 -36.42 -27.31
C GLU A 82 9.50 -37.17 -27.65
N THR A 83 8.63 -37.34 -26.65
CA THR A 83 7.30 -37.97 -26.81
C THR A 83 6.22 -37.00 -27.31
N GLY A 84 6.57 -35.75 -27.60
CA GLY A 84 5.63 -34.71 -28.03
C GLY A 84 4.79 -34.08 -26.90
N LYS A 85 5.02 -34.46 -25.63
CA LYS A 85 4.32 -33.83 -24.49
C LYS A 85 4.86 -32.42 -24.21
N PRO A 86 4.00 -31.39 -24.06
CA PRO A 86 4.42 -30.03 -23.74
C PRO A 86 4.89 -29.90 -22.29
N TYR A 87 5.84 -29.01 -22.05
CA TYR A 87 6.27 -28.57 -20.72
C TYR A 87 6.81 -27.14 -20.79
N LEU A 88 6.84 -26.45 -19.65
CA LEU A 88 7.48 -25.13 -19.58
C LEU A 88 8.90 -25.28 -19.03
N THR A 89 9.83 -24.52 -19.60
CA THR A 89 11.22 -24.50 -19.15
C THR A 89 11.79 -23.09 -19.16
N GLY A 90 12.61 -22.76 -18.18
CA GLY A 90 13.22 -21.45 -18.06
C GLY A 90 14.39 -21.47 -17.09
N THR A 91 15.27 -20.49 -17.17
CA THR A 91 16.39 -20.35 -16.24
C THR A 91 16.00 -19.44 -15.09
N PHE A 92 16.37 -19.81 -13.86
CA PHE A 92 16.21 -18.91 -12.72
C PHE A 92 17.06 -17.66 -12.89
N ILE A 93 16.47 -16.50 -12.61
CA ILE A 93 17.08 -15.19 -12.65
C ILE A 93 17.11 -14.66 -11.22
N SER A 94 18.31 -14.34 -10.72
CA SER A 94 18.44 -13.73 -9.40
C SER A 94 17.68 -12.40 -9.37
N PRO A 95 16.80 -12.18 -8.39
CA PRO A 95 16.13 -10.89 -8.22
C PRO A 95 17.08 -9.80 -7.69
N LEU A 96 18.31 -10.15 -7.28
CA LEU A 96 19.33 -9.24 -6.79
C LEU A 96 20.37 -8.97 -7.88
N PRO A 97 20.60 -7.70 -8.28
CA PRO A 97 21.69 -7.34 -9.18
C PRO A 97 23.05 -7.76 -8.61
N GLY A 98 23.90 -8.40 -9.41
CA GLY A 98 25.28 -8.76 -9.03
C GLY A 98 25.44 -10.06 -8.23
N HIS A 99 24.35 -10.81 -7.99
CA HIS A 99 24.45 -12.18 -7.48
C HIS A 99 24.45 -13.20 -8.62
N ASP A 100 25.62 -13.78 -8.91
CA ASP A 100 25.76 -14.97 -9.76
C ASP A 100 25.20 -16.18 -9.00
N VAL A 101 23.95 -16.54 -9.29
CA VAL A 101 23.41 -17.85 -8.94
C VAL A 101 23.62 -18.75 -10.16
N PRO A 102 24.09 -20.00 -10.02
CA PRO A 102 24.07 -20.94 -11.13
C PRO A 102 22.64 -20.98 -11.66
N GLY A 103 22.47 -20.67 -12.94
CA GLY A 103 21.18 -20.55 -13.61
C GLY A 103 20.51 -21.91 -13.74
N ASN A 104 20.12 -22.51 -12.61
CA ASN A 104 19.47 -23.80 -12.57
C ASN A 104 18.20 -23.69 -13.40
N ARG A 105 18.03 -24.65 -14.31
CA ARG A 105 16.85 -24.69 -15.16
C ARG A 105 15.64 -25.17 -14.38
N HIS A 106 14.55 -24.44 -14.46
CA HIS A 106 13.26 -24.73 -13.88
C HIS A 106 12.38 -25.39 -14.93
N PHE A 107 11.61 -26.40 -14.51
CA PHE A 107 10.72 -27.15 -15.39
C PHE A 107 9.33 -27.28 -14.76
N LEU A 108 8.28 -27.06 -15.54
CA LEU A 108 6.90 -27.37 -15.18
C LEU A 108 6.34 -28.39 -16.17
N PHE A 109 6.13 -29.61 -15.69
CA PHE A 109 5.51 -30.69 -16.47
C PHE A 109 4.05 -30.81 -16.08
N GLU A 110 3.13 -30.84 -17.06
CA GLU A 110 1.74 -31.22 -16.79
C GLU A 110 1.71 -32.61 -16.14
N ASN A 111 0.90 -32.78 -15.11
CA ASN A 111 0.68 -34.05 -14.44
C ASN A 111 -0.81 -34.41 -14.42
N ASP A 112 -1.12 -35.66 -14.08
CA ASP A 112 -2.49 -36.18 -14.11
C ASP A 112 -3.35 -35.72 -12.93
N SER A 113 -2.86 -34.78 -12.10
CA SER A 113 -3.61 -34.26 -10.97
C SER A 113 -4.69 -33.28 -11.43
N ASP A 114 -5.89 -33.47 -10.89
CA ASP A 114 -7.02 -32.55 -10.97
C ASP A 114 -6.98 -31.51 -9.83
N TYR A 115 -5.80 -31.17 -9.28
CA TYR A 115 -5.69 -30.15 -8.23
C TYR A 115 -6.22 -28.79 -8.72
N HIS A 116 -5.95 -28.44 -9.97
CA HIS A 116 -6.45 -27.24 -10.64
C HIS A 116 -7.99 -27.11 -10.66
N ALA A 117 -8.72 -28.23 -10.61
CA ALA A 117 -10.18 -28.26 -10.59
C ALA A 117 -10.78 -28.01 -9.19
N GLY A 118 -9.95 -28.06 -8.13
CA GLY A 118 -10.41 -27.77 -6.77
C GLY A 118 -10.71 -26.28 -6.55
N ILE A 119 -11.63 -26.00 -5.64
CA ILE A 119 -11.98 -24.62 -5.27
C ILE A 119 -11.22 -24.16 -4.03
N GLN A 120 -11.31 -22.89 -3.70
CA GLN A 120 -10.79 -22.30 -2.48
C GLN A 120 -11.93 -21.95 -1.53
N SER A 121 -11.60 -21.78 -0.25
CA SER A 121 -12.53 -21.25 0.74
C SER A 121 -11.92 -20.06 1.49
N PHE A 122 -12.74 -19.10 1.88
CA PHE A 122 -12.30 -17.85 2.51
C PHE A 122 -13.12 -17.53 3.75
N ASP A 123 -12.47 -17.07 4.82
CA ASP A 123 -13.15 -16.40 5.92
C ASP A 123 -13.60 -14.97 5.54
N VAL A 124 -14.47 -14.36 6.35
CA VAL A 124 -15.00 -13.02 6.13
C VAL A 124 -14.19 -11.95 6.86
N PHE A 125 -14.08 -12.03 8.19
CA PHE A 125 -13.57 -10.92 9.01
C PHE A 125 -12.06 -10.97 9.12
N ASP A 126 -11.42 -9.80 9.06
CA ASP A 126 -9.97 -9.63 8.95
C ASP A 126 -9.32 -10.42 7.79
N THR A 127 -10.14 -10.92 6.87
CA THR A 127 -9.78 -11.74 5.69
C THR A 127 -10.29 -11.11 4.40
N LEU A 128 -11.62 -11.03 4.20
CA LEU A 128 -12.24 -10.35 3.05
C LEU A 128 -12.64 -8.91 3.36
N VAL A 129 -13.03 -8.66 4.61
CA VAL A 129 -13.33 -7.33 5.14
C VAL A 129 -12.56 -7.10 6.42
N ALA A 130 -12.15 -5.86 6.64
CA ALA A 130 -11.60 -5.40 7.91
C ALA A 130 -12.52 -4.34 8.50
N ARG A 131 -12.40 -4.11 9.81
CA ARG A 131 -12.96 -2.91 10.44
C ARG A 131 -12.00 -1.74 10.29
N ARG A 132 -12.53 -0.52 10.18
CA ARG A 132 -11.77 0.75 10.20
C ARG A 132 -11.02 0.95 11.52
N CYS A 133 -11.64 0.55 12.63
CA CYS A 133 -10.96 0.46 13.91
C CYS A 133 -10.08 -0.80 13.96
N PHE A 134 -8.92 -0.70 14.62
CA PHE A 134 -8.04 -1.85 14.80
C PHE A 134 -8.58 -2.81 15.88
N ASN A 135 -9.16 -2.27 16.95
CA ASN A 135 -9.84 -3.08 17.97
C ASN A 135 -11.33 -3.26 17.60
N PRO A 136 -11.83 -4.50 17.39
CA PRO A 136 -13.24 -4.74 17.09
C PRO A 136 -14.18 -4.28 18.22
N LEU A 137 -13.74 -4.30 19.49
CA LEU A 137 -14.55 -3.83 20.62
C LEU A 137 -14.88 -2.33 20.56
N ALA A 138 -14.16 -1.55 19.74
CA ALA A 138 -14.46 -0.14 19.52
C ALA A 138 -15.85 0.08 18.89
N VAL A 139 -16.41 -0.92 18.20
CA VAL A 139 -17.80 -0.86 17.70
C VAL A 139 -18.77 -0.69 18.87
N PHE A 140 -18.62 -1.48 19.94
CA PHE A 140 -19.51 -1.40 21.10
C PHE A 140 -19.40 -0.06 21.83
N VAL A 141 -18.20 0.53 21.89
CA VAL A 141 -17.98 1.87 22.46
C VAL A 141 -18.71 2.94 21.65
N LYS A 142 -18.72 2.85 20.33
CA LYS A 142 -19.49 3.77 19.47
C LYS A 142 -21.00 3.62 19.67
N VAL A 143 -21.49 2.38 19.77
CA VAL A 143 -22.90 2.08 20.07
C VAL A 143 -23.28 2.68 21.42
N GLU A 144 -22.46 2.49 22.46
CA GLU A 144 -22.66 3.08 23.78
C GLU A 144 -22.78 4.61 23.71
N GLY A 145 -21.84 5.27 23.02
CA GLY A 145 -21.86 6.73 22.84
C GLY A 145 -23.10 7.23 22.09
N LYS A 146 -23.54 6.52 21.05
CA LYS A 146 -24.76 6.88 20.29
C LYS A 146 -26.05 6.70 21.09
N LEU A 147 -26.11 5.68 21.95
CA LEU A 147 -27.30 5.38 22.74
C LEU A 147 -27.35 6.15 24.06
N GLY A 148 -26.21 6.62 24.57
CA GLY A 148 -26.11 7.24 25.89
C GLY A 148 -26.32 6.25 27.05
N ILE A 149 -26.06 4.96 26.84
CA ILE A 149 -26.28 3.91 27.85
C ILE A 149 -24.95 3.53 28.49
N ALA A 150 -24.63 4.17 29.61
CA ALA A 150 -23.36 3.97 30.31
C ALA A 150 -23.08 2.50 30.66
N GLY A 151 -21.88 2.03 30.32
CA GLY A 151 -21.39 0.67 30.54
C GLY A 151 -21.98 -0.38 29.59
N PHE A 152 -22.71 0.04 28.54
CA PHE A 152 -23.25 -0.89 27.53
C PHE A 152 -22.13 -1.72 26.90
N ALA A 153 -21.02 -1.11 26.46
CA ALA A 153 -19.98 -1.79 25.71
C ALA A 153 -19.36 -2.94 26.51
N THR A 154 -19.04 -2.69 27.79
CA THR A 154 -18.48 -3.70 28.69
C THR A 154 -19.46 -4.84 28.95
N ARG A 155 -20.74 -4.52 29.24
CA ARG A 155 -21.76 -5.55 29.52
C ARG A 155 -22.06 -6.39 28.27
N ARG A 156 -22.21 -5.76 27.11
CA ARG A 156 -22.41 -6.43 25.82
C ARG A 156 -21.30 -7.42 25.50
N HIS A 157 -20.04 -7.05 25.74
CA HIS A 157 -18.91 -7.96 25.56
C HIS A 157 -18.93 -9.12 26.57
N HIS A 158 -19.21 -8.83 27.85
CA HIS A 158 -19.26 -9.86 28.90
C HIS A 158 -20.32 -10.93 28.60
N VAL A 159 -21.53 -10.52 28.23
CA VAL A 159 -22.63 -11.45 27.91
C VAL A 159 -22.21 -12.41 26.79
N GLU A 160 -21.61 -11.90 25.72
CA GLU A 160 -21.13 -12.76 24.64
C GLU A 160 -20.10 -13.78 25.12
N MET A 161 -19.11 -13.33 25.89
CA MET A 161 -18.08 -14.22 26.45
C MET A 161 -18.65 -15.28 27.40
N SER A 162 -19.79 -15.01 28.06
CA SER A 162 -20.45 -15.99 28.93
C SER A 162 -21.08 -17.16 28.16
N ILE A 163 -21.39 -16.97 26.87
CA ILE A 163 -22.03 -17.96 25.98
C ILE A 163 -21.01 -18.59 25.02
N PHE A 164 -19.98 -17.83 24.64
CA PHE A 164 -18.97 -18.22 23.67
C PHE A 164 -18.38 -19.61 23.96
N GLY A 165 -18.39 -20.47 22.95
CA GLY A 165 -17.87 -21.84 23.03
C GLY A 165 -18.72 -22.85 23.81
N ARG A 166 -19.85 -22.44 24.42
CA ARG A 166 -20.71 -23.32 25.24
C ARG A 166 -21.94 -23.85 24.49
N ARG A 167 -22.51 -23.03 23.60
CA ARG A 167 -23.66 -23.36 22.75
C ARG A 167 -23.66 -22.47 21.51
N SER A 168 -24.36 -22.88 20.45
CA SER A 168 -24.64 -22.02 19.30
C SER A 168 -25.52 -20.85 19.75
N TYR A 169 -25.25 -19.65 19.25
CA TYR A 169 -25.96 -18.44 19.65
C TYR A 169 -25.97 -17.42 18.52
N GLY A 170 -27.06 -16.68 18.36
CA GLY A 170 -27.14 -15.54 17.47
C GLY A 170 -26.98 -14.21 18.21
N LEU A 171 -27.00 -13.13 17.44
CA LEU A 171 -27.09 -11.78 17.99
C LEU A 171 -28.33 -11.62 18.90
N ASP A 172 -29.45 -12.25 18.55
CA ASP A 172 -30.68 -12.20 19.35
C ASP A 172 -30.48 -12.77 20.77
N ASP A 173 -29.81 -13.93 20.90
CA ASP A 173 -29.52 -14.54 22.21
C ASP A 173 -28.72 -13.61 23.13
N ILE A 174 -27.78 -12.85 22.56
CA ILE A 174 -26.96 -11.89 23.32
C ILE A 174 -27.85 -10.77 23.87
N TYR A 175 -28.75 -10.24 23.03
CA TYR A 175 -29.64 -9.16 23.44
C TYR A 175 -30.72 -9.63 24.42
N ASP A 176 -31.22 -10.84 24.26
CA ASP A 176 -32.15 -11.45 25.21
C ASP A 176 -31.50 -11.63 26.59
N MET A 177 -30.22 -12.02 26.65
CA MET A 177 -29.48 -12.09 27.92
C MET A 177 -29.22 -10.72 28.54
N LEU A 178 -28.91 -9.70 27.74
CA LEU A 178 -28.79 -8.32 28.25
C LEU A 178 -30.12 -7.81 28.86
N VAL A 179 -31.27 -8.24 28.32
CA VAL A 179 -32.58 -7.94 28.90
C VAL A 179 -32.82 -8.74 30.18
N ALA A 180 -32.52 -10.04 30.17
CA ALA A 180 -32.72 -10.93 31.32
C ALA A 180 -31.89 -10.51 32.54
N GLU A 181 -30.67 -9.98 32.34
CA GLU A 181 -29.81 -9.45 33.39
C GLU A 181 -30.19 -8.03 33.85
N GLY A 182 -31.24 -7.43 33.27
CA GLY A 182 -31.69 -6.07 33.60
C GLY A 182 -30.76 -4.97 33.06
N SER A 183 -29.82 -5.30 32.19
CA SER A 183 -28.89 -4.34 31.58
C SER A 183 -29.57 -3.43 30.55
N LEU A 184 -30.63 -3.92 29.91
CA LEU A 184 -31.46 -3.21 28.94
C LEU A 184 -32.94 -3.56 29.14
N THR A 185 -33.84 -2.63 28.80
CA THR A 185 -35.24 -2.95 28.53
C THR A 185 -35.39 -3.60 27.15
N GLU A 186 -36.49 -4.33 26.90
CA GLU A 186 -36.78 -4.89 25.56
C GLU A 186 -36.74 -3.84 24.44
N ARG A 187 -37.25 -2.63 24.72
CA ARG A 187 -37.22 -1.52 23.76
C ARG A 187 -35.79 -1.07 23.48
N GLN A 188 -34.97 -0.91 24.52
CA GLN A 188 -33.56 -0.55 24.36
C GLN A 188 -32.80 -1.64 23.61
N ALA A 189 -33.04 -2.92 23.88
CA ALA A 189 -32.39 -4.03 23.19
C ALA A 189 -32.69 -4.03 21.68
N LYS A 190 -33.95 -3.80 21.28
CA LYS A 190 -34.32 -3.67 19.86
C LYS A 190 -33.58 -2.54 19.15
N VAL A 191 -33.51 -1.36 19.79
CA VAL A 191 -32.81 -0.19 19.22
C VAL A 191 -31.30 -0.43 19.19
N ALA A 192 -30.71 -0.89 20.30
CA ALA A 192 -29.28 -1.13 20.42
C ALA A 192 -28.77 -2.15 19.40
N LYS A 193 -29.53 -3.22 19.15
CA LYS A 193 -29.22 -4.22 18.13
C LYS A 193 -29.14 -3.62 16.72
N LEU A 194 -30.07 -2.73 16.38
CA LEU A 194 -30.06 -2.04 15.09
C LEU A 194 -28.85 -1.10 14.98
N VAL A 195 -28.56 -0.35 16.04
CA VAL A 195 -27.39 0.55 16.09
C VAL A 195 -26.09 -0.25 16.02
N GLU A 196 -25.97 -1.42 16.66
CA GLU A 196 -24.80 -2.30 16.56
C GLU A 196 -24.59 -2.79 15.13
N LEU A 197 -25.64 -3.24 14.44
CA LEU A 197 -25.55 -3.66 13.03
C LEU A 197 -25.19 -2.48 12.11
N GLU A 198 -25.71 -1.29 12.37
CA GLU A 198 -25.36 -0.08 11.63
C GLU A 198 -23.89 0.32 11.86
N GLU A 199 -23.42 0.32 13.10
CA GLU A 199 -22.01 0.61 13.43
C GLU A 199 -21.05 -0.43 12.82
N GLU A 200 -21.42 -1.70 12.87
CA GLU A 200 -20.66 -2.76 12.23
C GLU A 200 -20.59 -2.50 10.72
N TRP A 201 -21.72 -2.23 10.06
CA TRP A 201 -21.78 -1.90 8.64
C TRP A 201 -20.92 -0.70 8.24
N GLU A 202 -20.99 0.38 9.01
CA GLU A 202 -20.26 1.62 8.78
C GLU A 202 -18.77 1.49 9.10
N THR A 203 -18.34 0.50 9.87
CA THR A 203 -16.92 0.26 10.13
C THR A 203 -16.28 -0.71 9.16
N LEU A 204 -17.06 -1.53 8.44
CA LEU A 204 -16.52 -2.51 7.51
C LEU A 204 -16.04 -1.88 6.19
N MET A 205 -14.82 -2.28 5.81
CA MET A 205 -14.15 -1.94 4.55
C MET A 205 -13.57 -3.19 3.89
N PRO A 206 -13.59 -3.28 2.55
CA PRO A 206 -13.08 -4.44 1.83
C PRO A 206 -11.56 -4.53 1.87
N ILE A 207 -11.02 -5.74 1.96
CA ILE A 207 -9.61 -6.06 1.73
C ILE A 207 -9.49 -6.46 0.25
N ARG A 208 -9.28 -5.47 -0.62
CA ARG A 208 -9.34 -5.65 -2.08
C ARG A 208 -8.39 -6.71 -2.60
N GLN A 209 -7.20 -6.83 -1.99
CA GLN A 209 -6.22 -7.82 -2.38
C GLN A 209 -6.74 -9.26 -2.20
N VAL A 210 -7.35 -9.57 -1.06
CA VAL A 210 -7.86 -10.94 -0.79
C VAL A 210 -9.12 -11.20 -1.60
N ILE A 211 -10.00 -10.20 -1.75
CA ILE A 211 -11.18 -10.31 -2.63
C ILE A 211 -10.78 -10.63 -4.07
N ALA A 212 -9.69 -10.05 -4.58
CA ALA A 212 -9.18 -10.36 -5.92
C ALA A 212 -8.71 -11.82 -6.08
N PHE A 213 -8.58 -12.58 -5.00
CA PHE A 213 -8.23 -14.00 -5.01
C PHE A 213 -9.45 -14.93 -5.04
N VAL A 214 -10.67 -14.39 -4.86
CA VAL A 214 -11.91 -15.16 -4.84
C VAL A 214 -12.43 -15.37 -6.27
N ASN A 215 -12.64 -16.63 -6.65
CA ASN A 215 -13.30 -16.98 -7.91
C ASN A 215 -14.83 -17.13 -7.72
N PRO A 216 -15.65 -17.03 -8.78
CA PRO A 216 -17.11 -17.15 -8.67
C PRO A 216 -17.64 -18.42 -7.98
N HIS A 217 -16.91 -19.54 -8.10
CA HIS A 217 -17.30 -20.85 -7.53
C HIS A 217 -16.60 -21.20 -6.21
N ASP A 218 -15.72 -20.33 -5.72
CA ASP A 218 -15.14 -20.50 -4.38
C ASP A 218 -16.24 -20.32 -3.31
N ILE A 219 -15.98 -20.81 -2.10
CA ILE A 219 -16.96 -20.75 -1.00
C ILE A 219 -16.48 -19.85 0.14
N ILE A 220 -17.43 -19.31 0.90
CA ILE A 220 -17.14 -18.48 2.08
C ILE A 220 -17.51 -19.26 3.33
N ILE A 221 -16.61 -19.33 4.31
CA ILE A 221 -16.81 -20.06 5.57
C ILE A 221 -16.45 -19.16 6.74
N SER A 222 -17.43 -18.77 7.55
CA SER A 222 -17.21 -17.88 8.70
C SER A 222 -17.88 -18.36 9.98
N ASP A 223 -17.15 -18.18 11.08
CA ASP A 223 -17.63 -18.38 12.45
C ASP A 223 -18.05 -17.01 13.02
N MET A 224 -19.34 -16.71 13.05
CA MET A 224 -19.87 -15.39 13.41
C MET A 224 -21.29 -15.46 13.99
N TYR A 225 -21.58 -14.65 15.00
CA TYR A 225 -22.90 -14.53 15.65
C TYR A 225 -23.87 -13.59 14.90
N LEU A 226 -23.36 -12.82 13.93
CA LEU A 226 -24.15 -11.85 13.17
C LEU A 226 -25.16 -12.57 12.24
N PRO A 227 -26.31 -11.94 11.94
CA PRO A 227 -27.32 -12.56 11.08
C PRO A 227 -26.80 -12.91 9.69
N ARG A 228 -27.23 -14.04 9.13
CA ARG A 228 -26.90 -14.46 7.75
C ARG A 228 -27.17 -13.36 6.73
N SER A 229 -28.33 -12.72 6.81
CA SER A 229 -28.71 -11.64 5.90
C SER A 229 -27.76 -10.45 5.95
N PHE A 230 -27.16 -10.17 7.11
CA PHE A 230 -26.14 -9.13 7.27
C PHE A 230 -24.84 -9.52 6.57
N ILE A 231 -24.35 -10.75 6.79
CA ILE A 231 -23.10 -11.22 6.16
C ILE A 231 -23.25 -11.32 4.64
N GLU A 232 -24.38 -11.81 4.13
CA GLU A 232 -24.67 -11.84 2.69
C GLU A 232 -24.75 -10.44 2.09
N LYS A 233 -25.28 -9.46 2.83
CA LYS A 233 -25.24 -8.05 2.45
C LYS A 233 -23.79 -7.53 2.37
N VAL A 234 -22.95 -7.83 3.38
CA VAL A 234 -21.53 -7.45 3.40
C VAL A 234 -20.80 -8.02 2.18
N LEU A 235 -20.96 -9.32 1.90
CA LEU A 235 -20.33 -9.96 0.74
C LEU A 235 -20.76 -9.28 -0.58
N ARG A 236 -22.06 -9.03 -0.76
CA ARG A 236 -22.58 -8.45 -1.99
C ARG A 236 -22.15 -7.00 -2.20
N GLU A 237 -22.27 -6.16 -1.18
CA GLU A 237 -22.17 -4.70 -1.32
C GLU A 237 -20.80 -4.14 -0.94
N LYS A 238 -20.08 -4.76 0.01
CA LYS A 238 -18.71 -4.34 0.35
C LYS A 238 -17.68 -5.07 -0.50
N CYS A 239 -17.87 -6.38 -0.70
CA CYS A 239 -16.90 -7.19 -1.43
C CYS A 239 -17.21 -7.32 -2.92
N GLY A 240 -18.48 -7.18 -3.35
CA GLY A 240 -18.89 -7.47 -4.72
C GLY A 240 -18.95 -8.97 -5.04
N LEU A 241 -19.21 -9.81 -4.03
CA LEU A 241 -19.19 -11.27 -4.10
C LEU A 241 -20.59 -11.86 -3.93
N GLN A 242 -20.86 -12.98 -4.61
CA GLN A 242 -22.12 -13.75 -4.53
C GLN A 242 -21.89 -15.22 -4.18
N ASN A 243 -20.70 -15.53 -3.69
CA ASN A 243 -20.25 -16.88 -3.33
C ASN A 243 -21.13 -17.53 -2.25
N LYS A 244 -21.23 -18.86 -2.27
CA LYS A 244 -22.02 -19.62 -1.28
C LYS A 244 -21.44 -19.44 0.13
N LEU A 245 -22.29 -19.02 1.08
CA LEU A 245 -21.92 -18.75 2.47
C LEU A 245 -22.29 -19.91 3.41
N TYR A 246 -21.27 -20.48 4.05
CA TYR A 246 -21.38 -21.33 5.22
C TYR A 246 -21.11 -20.50 6.48
N LEU A 247 -22.15 -20.33 7.28
CA LEU A 247 -22.12 -19.52 8.50
C LEU A 247 -22.37 -20.42 9.71
N SER A 248 -21.51 -20.33 10.71
CA SER A 248 -21.68 -21.02 11.99
C SER A 248 -21.16 -20.16 13.14
N ASN A 249 -21.18 -20.61 14.39
CA ASN A 249 -20.59 -19.85 15.50
C ASN A 249 -19.15 -20.23 15.84
N TYR A 250 -18.81 -21.51 15.64
CA TYR A 250 -17.54 -22.11 16.04
C TYR A 250 -17.27 -23.41 15.26
N GLY A 251 -17.89 -23.57 14.09
CA GLY A 251 -17.80 -24.79 13.29
C GLY A 251 -16.40 -25.00 12.73
N LYS A 252 -15.68 -23.91 12.41
CA LYS A 252 -14.25 -23.99 12.13
C LYS A 252 -13.49 -24.26 13.41
N HIS A 253 -13.71 -23.48 14.47
CA HIS A 253 -12.98 -23.62 15.74
C HIS A 253 -13.04 -25.05 16.35
N HIS A 254 -14.22 -25.68 16.31
CA HIS A 254 -14.49 -27.04 16.79
C HIS A 254 -14.44 -28.11 15.71
N ARG A 255 -13.97 -27.77 14.50
CA ARG A 255 -13.75 -28.70 13.39
C ARG A 255 -15.00 -29.40 12.84
N THR A 256 -16.19 -29.00 13.25
CA THR A 256 -17.45 -29.68 12.89
C THR A 256 -17.90 -29.38 11.46
N ILE A 257 -17.41 -28.31 10.84
CA ILE A 257 -17.82 -27.90 9.49
C ILE A 257 -17.10 -28.68 8.38
N TRP A 258 -15.85 -29.09 8.60
CA TRP A 258 -14.98 -29.63 7.56
C TRP A 258 -15.42 -30.96 6.94
N PRO A 259 -16.00 -31.93 7.70
CA PRO A 259 -16.48 -33.18 7.11
C PRO A 259 -17.48 -32.95 5.97
N GLY A 260 -18.56 -32.18 6.24
CA GLY A 260 -19.58 -31.88 5.22
C GLY A 260 -19.03 -31.06 4.05
N ILE A 261 -18.12 -30.12 4.32
CA ILE A 261 -17.46 -29.35 3.25
C ILE A 261 -16.62 -30.25 2.35
N LYS A 262 -15.93 -31.25 2.88
CA LYS A 262 -15.13 -32.19 2.09
C LYS A 262 -15.96 -33.18 1.30
N GLU A 263 -17.14 -33.54 1.79
CA GLU A 263 -18.09 -34.38 1.06
C GLU A 263 -18.62 -33.65 -0.18
N GLU A 264 -18.86 -32.34 -0.07
CA GLU A 264 -19.42 -31.54 -1.17
C GLU A 264 -18.34 -30.96 -2.11
N TYR A 265 -17.13 -30.64 -1.59
CA TYR A 265 -16.10 -29.93 -2.35
C TYR A 265 -14.70 -30.53 -2.19
N LYS A 266 -13.94 -30.43 -3.28
CA LYS A 266 -12.49 -30.59 -3.28
C LYS A 266 -11.83 -29.23 -3.03
N LEU A 267 -11.42 -28.98 -1.78
CA LEU A 267 -10.72 -27.74 -1.41
C LEU A 267 -9.22 -27.83 -1.67
N ARG A 268 -8.68 -26.84 -2.39
CA ARG A 268 -7.23 -26.61 -2.53
C ARG A 268 -6.64 -25.97 -1.28
N ALA A 269 -7.34 -25.00 -0.71
CA ALA A 269 -6.92 -24.29 0.49
C ALA A 269 -8.08 -23.55 1.17
N HIS A 270 -7.88 -23.21 2.43
CA HIS A 270 -8.68 -22.24 3.18
C HIS A 270 -7.84 -21.00 3.49
N PHE A 271 -8.41 -19.81 3.33
CA PHE A 271 -7.78 -18.53 3.63
C PHE A 271 -8.51 -17.88 4.81
N GLY A 272 -7.77 -17.51 5.84
CA GLY A 272 -8.33 -16.81 7.00
C GLY A 272 -7.27 -16.24 7.92
N ASP A 273 -7.66 -15.39 8.86
CA ASP A 273 -6.74 -14.65 9.72
C ASP A 273 -6.42 -15.37 11.04
N ASN A 274 -7.18 -16.41 11.40
CA ASN A 274 -7.04 -17.09 12.67
C ASN A 274 -6.16 -18.35 12.58
N PRO A 275 -5.00 -18.40 13.28
CA PRO A 275 -4.11 -19.56 13.24
C PRO A 275 -4.75 -20.88 13.67
N HIS A 276 -5.74 -20.84 14.55
CA HIS A 276 -6.44 -22.05 15.00
C HIS A 276 -7.59 -22.42 14.07
N ALA A 277 -8.56 -21.51 13.90
CA ALA A 277 -9.78 -21.79 13.16
C ALA A 277 -9.54 -21.94 11.65
N ASP A 278 -8.57 -21.21 11.08
CA ASP A 278 -8.38 -21.14 9.63
C ASP A 278 -7.12 -21.87 9.14
N ILE A 279 -6.22 -22.27 10.05
CA ILE A 279 -5.00 -23.00 9.69
C ILE A 279 -4.97 -24.39 10.33
N SER A 280 -4.88 -24.48 11.66
CA SER A 280 -4.74 -25.76 12.35
C SER A 280 -5.96 -26.66 12.17
N SER A 281 -7.15 -26.06 12.18
CA SER A 281 -8.41 -26.76 12.06
C SER A 281 -8.61 -27.41 10.68
N PRO A 282 -8.60 -26.70 9.54
CA PRO A 282 -8.74 -27.33 8.22
C PRO A 282 -7.60 -28.31 7.91
N ALA A 283 -6.37 -28.04 8.39
CA ALA A 283 -5.24 -28.93 8.19
C ALA A 283 -5.46 -30.32 8.78
N ALA A 284 -6.20 -30.43 9.90
CA ALA A 284 -6.57 -31.73 10.48
C ALA A 284 -7.42 -32.61 9.54
N PHE A 285 -7.98 -32.01 8.49
CA PHE A 285 -8.75 -32.70 7.45
C PHE A 285 -8.01 -32.74 6.10
N GLY A 286 -6.72 -32.42 6.07
CA GLY A 286 -5.92 -32.40 4.85
C GLY A 286 -6.22 -31.21 3.93
N ILE A 287 -6.83 -30.14 4.46
CA ILE A 287 -7.05 -28.89 3.72
C ILE A 287 -5.94 -27.91 4.12
N PRO A 288 -5.05 -27.49 3.20
CA PRO A 288 -4.04 -26.48 3.48
C PRO A 288 -4.65 -25.16 3.94
N GLY A 289 -4.11 -24.57 5.01
CA GLY A 289 -4.50 -23.24 5.50
C GLY A 289 -3.51 -22.16 5.05
N ASN A 290 -4.02 -21.04 4.55
CA ASN A 290 -3.28 -19.84 4.17
C ASN A 290 -3.60 -18.71 5.15
N LEU A 291 -2.62 -18.33 5.96
CA LEU A 291 -2.80 -17.28 6.96
C LEU A 291 -2.84 -15.90 6.29
N VAL A 292 -3.94 -15.19 6.50
CA VAL A 292 -4.13 -13.82 6.01
C VAL A 292 -3.80 -12.84 7.12
N THR A 293 -2.73 -12.07 6.94
CA THR A 293 -2.26 -11.09 7.94
C THR A 293 -2.37 -9.64 7.48
N ILE A 294 -2.81 -9.40 6.24
CA ILE A 294 -2.80 -8.07 5.63
C ILE A 294 -3.65 -7.05 6.39
N SER A 295 -4.69 -7.50 7.09
CA SER A 295 -5.56 -6.66 7.92
C SER A 295 -4.86 -6.11 9.16
N LYS A 296 -3.73 -6.69 9.60
CA LYS A 296 -2.98 -6.17 10.76
C LYS A 296 -2.24 -4.88 10.38
N TRP A 297 -1.69 -4.20 11.40
CA TRP A 297 -0.89 -3.00 11.19
C TRP A 297 0.35 -3.34 10.34
N ASP A 298 0.66 -2.49 9.37
CA ASP A 298 1.98 -2.46 8.77
C ASP A 298 2.95 -1.64 9.63
N LYS A 299 4.24 -1.67 9.28
CA LYS A 299 5.27 -1.02 10.10
C LYS A 299 5.12 0.50 10.14
N THR A 300 4.61 1.13 9.09
CA THR A 300 4.49 2.59 9.04
C THR A 300 3.28 3.08 9.80
N GLU A 301 2.20 2.31 9.77
CA GLU A 301 1.06 2.54 10.63
C GLU A 301 1.41 2.38 12.12
N GLU A 302 2.22 1.39 12.50
CA GLU A 302 2.74 1.26 13.87
C GLU A 302 3.56 2.49 14.30
N ILE A 303 4.39 3.03 13.39
CA ILE A 303 5.21 4.23 13.66
C ILE A 303 4.29 5.44 13.88
N LEU A 304 3.31 5.66 13.00
CA LEU A 304 2.35 6.76 13.16
C LEU A 304 1.56 6.63 14.47
N HIS A 305 1.06 5.43 14.78
CA HIS A 305 0.35 5.17 16.02
C HIS A 305 1.21 5.48 17.25
N SER A 306 2.47 5.02 17.24
CA SER A 306 3.42 5.24 18.35
C SER A 306 3.81 6.72 18.51
N ALA A 307 3.75 7.50 17.44
CA ALA A 307 3.97 8.94 17.45
C ALA A 307 2.74 9.75 17.95
N GLY A 308 1.67 9.09 18.39
CA GLY A 308 0.42 9.75 18.79
C GLY A 308 -0.49 10.13 17.62
N LEU A 309 -0.23 9.61 16.42
CA LEU A 309 -0.99 9.87 15.19
C LEU A 309 -1.90 8.70 14.81
N ALA A 310 -2.50 8.02 15.80
CA ALA A 310 -3.36 6.86 15.58
C ALA A 310 -4.49 7.08 14.54
N PRO A 311 -5.22 8.21 14.50
CA PRO A 311 -6.23 8.45 13.46
C PRO A 311 -5.67 8.45 12.04
N TYR A 312 -4.44 8.95 11.87
CA TYR A 312 -3.73 8.97 10.58
C TYR A 312 -3.26 7.57 10.20
N ALA A 313 -2.79 6.78 11.16
CA ALA A 313 -2.48 5.36 10.96
C ALA A 313 -3.72 4.60 10.44
N HIS A 314 -4.89 4.82 11.04
CA HIS A 314 -6.14 4.22 10.58
C HIS A 314 -6.51 4.66 9.15
N ALA A 315 -6.32 5.93 8.81
CA ALA A 315 -6.60 6.44 7.46
C ALA A 315 -5.67 5.81 6.41
N VAL A 316 -4.37 5.68 6.72
CA VAL A 316 -3.40 4.99 5.85
C VAL A 316 -3.77 3.52 5.67
N ARG A 317 -4.14 2.84 6.77
CA ARG A 317 -4.62 1.45 6.72
C ARG A 317 -5.88 1.30 5.88
N GLU A 318 -6.84 2.20 6.04
CA GLU A 318 -8.07 2.19 5.25
C GLU A 318 -7.78 2.29 3.75
N LEU A 319 -6.87 3.17 3.34
CA LEU A 319 -6.43 3.27 1.95
C LEU A 319 -5.71 2.00 1.51
N ARG A 320 -4.73 1.52 2.28
CA ARG A 320 -3.92 0.33 1.97
C ARG A 320 -4.78 -0.91 1.73
N LEU A 321 -5.79 -1.17 2.57
CA LEU A 321 -6.65 -2.35 2.40
C LEU A 321 -7.63 -2.20 1.23
N GLN A 322 -8.03 -0.97 0.90
CA GLN A 322 -8.94 -0.68 -0.20
C GLN A 322 -8.25 -0.49 -1.55
N THR A 323 -6.92 -0.53 -1.60
CA THR A 323 -6.15 -0.41 -2.84
C THR A 323 -5.54 -1.76 -3.22
N PHE A 324 -5.79 -2.19 -4.45
CA PHE A 324 -5.12 -3.34 -5.05
C PHE A 324 -5.02 -3.15 -6.56
N HIS A 325 -3.87 -3.54 -7.13
CA HIS A 325 -3.67 -3.58 -8.58
C HIS A 325 -3.06 -4.94 -8.97
N ARG A 326 -3.49 -5.47 -10.12
CA ARG A 326 -3.04 -6.79 -10.62
C ARG A 326 -1.59 -6.75 -11.10
N ASP A 327 -1.23 -5.73 -11.88
CA ASP A 327 0.15 -5.46 -12.27
C ASP A 327 0.99 -5.19 -11.01
N VAL A 328 2.04 -5.97 -10.84
CA VAL A 328 2.88 -5.96 -9.65
C VAL A 328 3.76 -4.71 -9.55
N ALA A 329 4.22 -4.15 -10.68
CA ALA A 329 5.02 -2.93 -10.67
C ALA A 329 4.16 -1.75 -10.19
N VAL A 330 2.92 -1.65 -10.68
CA VAL A 330 1.95 -0.67 -10.20
C VAL A 330 1.61 -0.92 -8.73
N ARG A 331 1.36 -2.17 -8.33
CA ARG A 331 1.08 -2.53 -6.92
C ARG A 331 2.21 -2.16 -5.97
N ASN A 332 3.46 -2.30 -6.40
CA ASN A 332 4.63 -1.90 -5.62
C ASN A 332 4.78 -0.39 -5.50
N ALA A 333 4.52 0.34 -6.60
CA ALA A 333 4.51 1.80 -6.58
C ALA A 333 3.39 2.32 -5.65
N LEU A 334 2.19 1.73 -5.72
CA LEU A 334 1.09 2.02 -4.80
C LEU A 334 1.47 1.73 -3.34
N PHE A 335 2.15 0.61 -3.06
CA PHE A 335 2.69 0.36 -1.72
C PHE A 335 3.68 1.44 -1.29
N GLY A 336 4.63 1.82 -2.14
CA GLY A 336 5.56 2.91 -1.82
C GLY A 336 4.83 4.22 -1.55
N GLN A 337 3.80 4.53 -2.33
CA GLN A 337 3.00 5.74 -2.16
C GLN A 337 2.20 5.72 -0.85
N ILE A 338 1.48 4.63 -0.57
CA ILE A 338 0.56 4.51 0.56
C ILE A 338 1.28 4.23 1.87
N SER A 339 2.21 3.28 1.87
CA SER A 339 2.90 2.84 3.08
C SER A 339 4.18 3.61 3.37
N LEU A 340 4.78 4.36 2.43
CA LEU A 340 6.02 5.12 2.70
C LEU A 340 5.85 6.62 2.50
N ASN A 341 5.41 7.06 1.31
CA ASN A 341 5.39 8.49 0.95
C ASN A 341 4.30 9.27 1.72
N ILE A 342 3.05 8.80 1.71
CA ILE A 342 1.94 9.45 2.43
C ILE A 342 2.23 9.60 3.94
N PRO A 343 2.67 8.55 4.67
CA PRO A 343 3.04 8.67 6.06
C PRO A 343 4.16 9.68 6.32
N LEU A 344 5.18 9.73 5.46
CA LEU A 344 6.25 10.73 5.55
C LEU A 344 5.70 12.16 5.33
N MET A 345 4.80 12.35 4.36
CA MET A 345 4.15 13.63 4.11
C MET A 345 3.26 14.07 5.28
N ILE A 346 2.57 13.15 5.96
CA ILE A 346 1.79 13.46 7.17
C ILE A 346 2.70 14.02 8.27
N LEU A 347 3.84 13.36 8.51
CA LEU A 347 4.85 13.83 9.48
C LEU A 347 5.43 15.18 9.04
N GLY A 348 5.72 15.33 7.75
CA GLY A 348 6.15 16.58 7.14
C GLY A 348 5.15 17.72 7.33
N ALA A 349 3.85 17.46 7.21
CA ALA A 349 2.82 18.47 7.43
C ALA A 349 2.78 18.95 8.88
N PHE A 350 2.92 18.05 9.87
CA PHE A 350 3.03 18.46 11.27
C PHE A 350 4.29 19.28 11.54
N TRP A 351 5.42 18.91 10.93
CA TRP A 351 6.67 19.66 11.04
C TRP A 351 6.60 21.04 10.38
N VAL A 352 6.08 21.13 9.15
CA VAL A 352 5.83 22.40 8.43
C VAL A 352 4.93 23.31 9.25
N ARG A 353 3.84 22.78 9.81
CA ARG A 353 2.92 23.55 10.67
C ARG A 353 3.64 24.10 11.91
N HIS A 354 4.46 23.28 12.56
CA HIS A 354 5.22 23.70 13.73
C HIS A 354 6.21 24.81 13.39
N LEU A 355 6.99 24.64 12.32
CA LEU A 355 7.93 25.67 11.86
C LEU A 355 7.23 26.97 11.47
N ALA A 356 6.09 26.88 10.78
CA ALA A 356 5.31 28.05 10.42
C ALA A 356 4.82 28.82 11.65
N ALA A 357 4.37 28.11 12.69
CA ALA A 357 3.99 28.73 13.96
C ALA A 357 5.18 29.38 14.68
N ASP A 358 6.32 28.70 14.72
CA ASP A 358 7.55 29.17 15.37
C ASP A 358 8.11 30.45 14.72
N CYS A 359 8.16 30.51 13.39
CA CYS A 359 8.66 31.68 12.67
C CYS A 359 7.59 32.72 12.32
N GLY A 360 6.32 32.49 12.71
CA GLY A 360 5.20 33.36 12.40
C GLY A 360 4.88 33.45 10.90
N ALA A 361 5.10 32.38 10.14
CA ALA A 361 4.81 32.34 8.72
C ALA A 361 3.30 32.37 8.45
N ASP A 362 2.87 33.31 7.61
CA ASP A 362 1.49 33.45 7.13
C ASP A 362 1.29 32.77 5.76
N ARG A 363 2.37 32.24 5.17
CA ARG A 363 2.32 31.53 3.89
C ARG A 363 3.33 30.38 3.81
N ILE A 364 2.92 29.30 3.15
CA ILE A 364 3.80 28.19 2.77
C ILE A 364 4.00 28.20 1.25
N MET A 365 5.26 28.10 0.82
CA MET A 365 5.64 28.06 -0.58
C MET A 365 6.36 26.74 -0.85
N THR A 366 5.68 25.80 -1.51
CA THR A 366 6.22 24.48 -1.83
C THR A 366 6.93 24.50 -3.19
N ALA A 367 8.09 23.87 -3.27
CA ALA A 367 8.92 23.84 -4.46
C ALA A 367 8.43 22.81 -5.50
N SER A 368 8.41 23.17 -6.79
CA SER A 368 8.27 22.23 -7.92
C SER A 368 9.49 21.33 -8.15
N ARG A 369 10.15 20.99 -7.06
CA ARG A 369 11.15 19.93 -6.91
C ARG A 369 10.44 18.79 -6.20
N ASP A 370 9.31 18.44 -6.85
CA ASP A 370 8.29 17.44 -6.58
C ASP A 370 7.42 17.53 -5.32
N CYS A 371 7.37 18.67 -4.62
CA CYS A 371 6.37 18.91 -3.58
C CYS A 371 4.91 18.98 -4.10
N ASN A 372 4.60 18.49 -5.30
CA ASN A 372 3.28 18.59 -5.92
C ASN A 372 2.20 17.88 -5.09
N LEU A 373 2.44 16.63 -4.65
CA LEU A 373 1.47 15.93 -3.79
C LEU A 373 1.51 16.49 -2.36
N PHE A 374 2.66 16.94 -1.91
CA PHE A 374 2.77 17.55 -0.59
C PHE A 374 1.99 18.86 -0.49
N TYR A 375 2.02 19.68 -1.55
CA TYR A 375 1.18 20.87 -1.70
C TYR A 375 -0.31 20.53 -1.57
N GLU A 376 -0.78 19.50 -2.27
CA GLU A 376 -2.18 19.04 -2.18
C GLU A 376 -2.53 18.59 -0.76
N LEU A 377 -1.60 17.91 -0.07
CA LEU A 377 -1.81 17.50 1.32
C LEU A 377 -1.88 18.72 2.26
N LEU A 378 -0.95 19.66 2.16
CA LEU A 378 -0.94 20.86 3.00
C LEU A 378 -2.18 21.73 2.78
N SER A 379 -2.70 21.75 1.55
CA SER A 379 -3.85 22.56 1.15
C SER A 379 -5.21 21.91 1.38
N CYS A 380 -5.25 20.63 1.78
CA CYS A 380 -6.53 19.94 1.99
C CYS A 380 -7.29 20.47 3.21
N ASP A 381 -8.61 20.32 3.20
CA ASP A 381 -9.51 20.82 4.25
C ASP A 381 -9.08 20.39 5.65
N HIS A 382 -8.57 19.16 5.79
CA HIS A 382 -8.07 18.66 7.07
C HIS A 382 -6.94 19.51 7.64
N PHE A 383 -5.89 19.77 6.86
CA PHE A 383 -4.75 20.54 7.36
C PHE A 383 -5.07 22.03 7.50
N VAL A 384 -5.98 22.57 6.68
CA VAL A 384 -6.53 23.92 6.89
C VAL A 384 -7.26 24.01 8.23
N ARG A 385 -8.14 23.06 8.57
CA ARG A 385 -8.81 23.00 9.90
C ARG A 385 -7.83 22.78 11.06
N GLN A 386 -6.65 22.22 10.79
CA GLN A 386 -5.57 22.05 11.74
C GLN A 386 -4.70 23.31 11.92
N GLY A 387 -5.05 24.43 11.26
CA GLY A 387 -4.33 25.70 11.35
C GLY A 387 -3.12 25.81 10.41
N MET A 388 -3.07 25.04 9.33
CA MET A 388 -2.04 25.20 8.30
C MET A 388 -2.21 26.55 7.57
N PRO A 389 -1.16 27.37 7.43
CA PRO A 389 -1.20 28.56 6.59
C PRO A 389 -1.50 28.22 5.12
N PRO A 390 -2.07 29.16 4.34
CA PRO A 390 -2.26 28.97 2.91
C PRO A 390 -0.96 28.55 2.21
N ALA A 391 -1.04 27.46 1.44
CA ALA A 391 0.08 26.95 0.67
C ALA A 391 -0.03 27.34 -0.81
N SER A 392 1.12 27.45 -1.48
CA SER A 392 1.23 27.62 -2.93
C SER A 392 2.28 26.67 -3.50
N TYR A 393 2.10 26.27 -4.75
CA TYR A 393 3.06 25.46 -5.49
C TYR A 393 3.82 26.32 -6.51
N VAL A 394 5.12 26.47 -6.29
CA VAL A 394 5.96 27.42 -7.03
C VAL A 394 6.93 26.67 -7.93
N ARG A 395 7.00 27.09 -9.19
CA ARG A 395 7.89 26.54 -10.19
C ARG A 395 9.32 27.00 -9.92
N ILE A 396 10.14 26.09 -9.42
CA ILE A 396 11.52 26.32 -9.02
C ILE A 396 12.39 25.13 -9.43
N SER A 397 13.60 25.40 -9.88
CA SER A 397 14.60 24.39 -10.23
C SER A 397 15.99 24.85 -9.81
N ARG A 398 16.96 23.92 -9.84
CA ARG A 398 18.35 24.28 -9.56
C ARG A 398 18.84 25.38 -10.50
N THR A 399 18.56 25.24 -11.80
CA THR A 399 18.94 26.23 -12.82
C THR A 399 18.39 27.61 -12.50
N LEU A 400 17.09 27.71 -12.21
CA LEU A 400 16.45 28.99 -11.89
C LEU A 400 16.96 29.62 -10.60
N CYS A 401 17.33 28.81 -9.60
CA CYS A 401 17.94 29.32 -8.37
C CYS A 401 19.31 29.99 -8.59
N TYR A 402 20.04 29.64 -9.65
CA TYR A 402 21.35 30.21 -9.96
C TYR A 402 21.32 31.24 -11.08
N SER A 403 20.30 31.23 -11.95
CA SER A 403 20.16 32.24 -13.01
C SER A 403 19.55 33.55 -12.52
N ALA A 404 18.66 33.50 -11.51
CA ALA A 404 18.05 34.63 -10.79
C ALA A 404 17.78 35.89 -11.65
N THR A 405 16.97 35.75 -12.71
CA THR A 405 16.57 36.89 -13.56
C THR A 405 15.54 37.77 -12.85
N GLU A 406 15.42 39.04 -13.25
CA GLU A 406 14.43 39.98 -12.69
C GLU A 406 13.00 39.45 -12.85
N GLU A 407 12.70 38.79 -13.97
CA GLU A 407 11.40 38.16 -14.21
C GLU A 407 11.14 37.04 -13.21
N TYR A 408 12.15 36.19 -12.96
CA TYR A 408 12.01 35.09 -12.03
C TYR A 408 11.88 35.56 -10.58
N GLU A 409 12.61 36.62 -10.21
CA GLU A 409 12.43 37.29 -8.92
C GLU A 409 11.01 37.83 -8.76
N ALA A 410 10.48 38.53 -9.76
CA ALA A 410 9.11 39.04 -9.75
C ALA A 410 8.08 37.90 -9.59
N TYR A 411 8.29 36.79 -10.29
CA TYR A 411 7.47 35.57 -10.14
C TYR A 411 7.51 35.05 -8.70
N LEU A 412 8.67 34.90 -8.08
CA LEU A 412 8.78 34.43 -6.70
C LEU A 412 8.12 35.38 -5.70
N ARG A 413 8.40 36.69 -5.83
CA ARG A 413 7.83 37.72 -4.95
C ARG A 413 6.31 37.77 -5.01
N SER A 414 5.71 37.46 -6.17
CA SER A 414 4.24 37.38 -6.30
C SER A 414 3.60 36.29 -5.43
N HIS A 415 4.38 35.31 -4.96
CA HIS A 415 3.90 34.23 -4.11
C HIS A 415 4.15 34.48 -2.61
N PHE A 416 4.92 35.50 -2.21
CA PHE A 416 5.30 35.70 -0.82
C PHE A 416 4.13 36.20 0.06
N GLY A 417 4.16 35.78 1.33
CA GLY A 417 3.43 36.41 2.43
C GLY A 417 4.29 37.43 3.17
N ARG A 418 3.85 37.88 4.35
CA ARG A 418 4.70 38.71 5.24
C ARG A 418 5.89 37.90 5.76
N LYS A 419 5.64 36.62 6.07
CA LYS A 419 6.65 35.64 6.46
C LYS A 419 6.31 34.33 5.74
N THR A 420 7.23 33.86 4.91
CA THR A 420 7.01 32.72 4.03
C THR A 420 7.93 31.58 4.44
N LEU A 421 7.38 30.38 4.58
CA LEU A 421 8.17 29.16 4.71
C LEU A 421 8.34 28.54 3.31
N LEU A 422 9.57 28.49 2.80
CA LEU A 422 9.90 27.87 1.51
C LEU A 422 10.29 26.41 1.71
N VAL A 423 9.43 25.50 1.26
CA VAL A 423 9.53 24.07 1.55
C VAL A 423 9.99 23.30 0.32
N ASP A 424 11.02 22.48 0.48
CA ASP A 424 11.45 21.48 -0.50
C ASP A 424 11.34 20.07 0.10
N PHE A 425 11.16 19.06 -0.75
CA PHE A 425 10.92 17.70 -0.27
C PHE A 425 12.24 17.02 0.09
N VAL A 426 13.19 17.00 -0.85
CA VAL A 426 14.48 16.33 -0.69
C VAL A 426 15.60 17.14 -1.33
N GLY A 427 16.69 17.36 -0.60
CA GLY A 427 17.77 18.20 -1.12
C GLY A 427 18.95 18.44 -0.18
N THR A 428 20.02 18.96 -0.76
CA THR A 428 21.18 19.49 -0.02
C THR A 428 20.97 20.92 0.47
N GLY A 429 19.88 21.58 0.07
CA GLY A 429 19.58 22.97 0.47
C GLY A 429 20.45 24.07 -0.13
N ARG A 430 21.49 23.74 -0.90
CA ARG A 430 22.37 24.73 -1.55
C ARG A 430 21.60 25.71 -2.44
N SER A 431 20.72 25.20 -3.31
CA SER A 431 19.97 26.03 -4.26
C SER A 431 18.97 26.97 -3.57
N LEU A 432 18.31 26.52 -2.51
CA LEU A 432 17.33 27.33 -1.78
C LEU A 432 18.00 28.42 -0.95
N ASN A 433 19.10 28.10 -0.26
CA ASN A 433 19.86 29.13 0.45
C ASN A 433 20.44 30.14 -0.54
N HIS A 434 21.02 29.68 -1.65
CA HIS A 434 21.58 30.57 -2.66
C HIS A 434 20.58 31.62 -3.11
N ILE A 435 19.36 31.23 -3.49
CA ILE A 435 18.37 32.20 -3.96
C ILE A 435 17.85 33.11 -2.85
N VAL A 436 17.69 32.60 -1.62
CA VAL A 436 17.27 33.42 -0.47
C VAL A 436 18.34 34.44 -0.10
N ASP A 437 19.62 34.07 -0.16
CA ASP A 437 20.74 34.97 0.15
C ASP A 437 20.99 35.98 -0.98
N HIS A 438 20.95 35.51 -2.24
CA HIS A 438 21.21 36.34 -3.41
C HIS A 438 20.17 37.46 -3.59
N LEU A 439 18.91 37.19 -3.23
CA LEU A 439 17.80 38.15 -3.33
C LEU A 439 17.52 38.91 -2.02
N ASP A 440 18.39 38.76 -1.01
CA ASP A 440 18.26 39.36 0.33
C ASP A 440 16.88 39.11 0.99
N LEU A 441 16.45 37.85 0.98
CA LEU A 441 15.10 37.44 1.41
C LEU A 441 15.06 36.85 2.83
N ARG A 442 16.17 36.81 3.58
CA ARG A 442 16.25 36.14 4.90
C ARG A 442 15.24 36.66 5.92
N ASP A 443 14.90 37.95 5.83
CA ASP A 443 13.90 38.56 6.71
C ASP A 443 12.46 38.19 6.33
N GLN A 444 12.20 37.71 5.12
CA GLN A 444 10.85 37.39 4.64
C GLN A 444 10.64 35.88 4.43
N VAL A 445 11.69 35.15 4.02
CA VAL A 445 11.62 33.77 3.55
C VAL A 445 12.55 32.89 4.38
N LYS A 446 11.98 31.90 5.06
CA LYS A 446 12.73 30.84 5.76
C LYS A 446 12.67 29.55 4.93
N PRO A 447 13.78 29.07 4.36
CA PRO A 447 13.78 27.82 3.62
C PRO A 447 13.90 26.61 4.57
N CYS A 448 13.21 25.51 4.25
CA CYS A 448 13.25 24.27 5.02
C CYS A 448 13.07 23.03 4.11
N ILE A 449 13.55 21.87 4.53
CA ILE A 449 13.53 20.64 3.73
C ILE A 449 12.99 19.45 4.52
N LEU A 450 12.15 18.58 3.95
CA LEU A 450 11.71 17.38 4.67
C LEU A 450 12.88 16.39 4.88
N VAL A 451 13.56 16.02 3.80
CA VAL A 451 14.70 15.09 3.83
C VAL A 451 15.96 15.83 3.34
N ALA A 452 16.79 16.25 4.29
CA ALA A 452 18.01 17.00 4.00
C ALA A 452 19.25 16.09 4.03
N GLU A 453 20.28 16.45 3.24
CA GLU A 453 21.63 15.88 3.43
C GLU A 453 22.17 16.28 4.81
N ASP A 454 22.85 15.34 5.47
CA ASP A 454 23.52 15.59 6.74
C ASP A 454 24.76 16.48 6.53
N PRO A 455 24.80 17.69 7.14
CA PRO A 455 25.97 18.56 7.04
C PRO A 455 27.26 17.92 7.58
N GLU A 456 27.16 16.91 8.45
CA GLU A 456 28.32 16.15 8.93
C GLU A 456 28.93 15.24 7.87
N ASN A 457 28.13 14.76 6.91
CA ASN A 457 28.59 13.85 5.85
C ASN A 457 29.22 14.59 4.66
N VAL A 458 28.78 15.82 4.39
CA VAL A 458 29.23 16.60 3.22
C VAL A 458 29.63 18.01 3.63
N PRO A 459 30.95 18.30 3.71
CA PRO A 459 31.46 19.62 4.04
C PRO A 459 30.91 20.74 3.14
N GLY A 460 30.61 21.89 3.74
CA GLY A 460 30.12 23.07 3.01
C GLY A 460 28.64 23.04 2.64
N ILE A 461 27.85 22.10 3.17
CA ILE A 461 26.39 22.15 3.11
C ILE A 461 25.86 23.08 4.22
N PRO A 462 24.93 24.00 3.90
CA PRO A 462 24.34 24.88 4.91
C PRO A 462 23.46 24.10 5.88
N LYS A 463 23.55 24.41 7.18
CA LYS A 463 22.59 23.91 8.17
C LYS A 463 21.24 24.58 7.94
N MET A 464 20.19 23.78 7.82
CA MET A 464 18.82 24.24 7.58
C MET A 464 17.84 23.49 8.47
N ASP A 465 16.69 24.09 8.73
CA ASP A 465 15.58 23.36 9.33
C ASP A 465 15.20 22.18 8.43
N ALA A 466 15.35 20.97 8.99
CA ALA A 466 15.00 19.73 8.34
C ALA A 466 14.09 18.87 9.23
N LEU A 467 13.14 18.15 8.61
CA LEU A 467 12.39 17.13 9.35
C LEU A 467 13.33 15.98 9.71
N VAL A 468 14.21 15.57 8.78
CA VAL A 468 15.17 14.49 9.00
C VAL A 468 16.40 14.67 8.11
N TYR A 469 17.59 14.38 8.66
CA TYR A 469 18.85 14.29 7.93
C TYR A 469 19.15 12.83 7.50
N ARG A 470 19.48 12.61 6.23
CA ARG A 470 19.89 11.32 5.66
C ARG A 470 20.90 11.55 4.53
N ASP A 471 21.66 10.53 4.19
CA ASP A 471 22.45 10.49 2.95
C ASP A 471 21.53 10.82 1.76
N PHE A 472 21.66 12.01 1.20
CA PHE A 472 20.77 12.48 0.15
C PHE A 472 20.88 11.59 -1.08
N PHE A 473 22.08 11.14 -1.44
CA PHE A 473 22.31 10.36 -2.65
C PHE A 473 21.68 8.96 -2.58
N ALA A 474 21.66 8.35 -1.39
CA ALA A 474 21.04 7.04 -1.19
C ALA A 474 19.50 7.06 -1.24
N TYR A 475 18.86 8.18 -0.90
CA TYR A 475 17.41 8.25 -0.73
C TYR A 475 16.68 9.05 -1.81
N ARG A 476 17.36 10.04 -2.42
CA ARG A 476 16.78 10.98 -3.38
C ARG A 476 15.98 10.28 -4.48
N ILE A 477 16.57 9.29 -5.15
CA ILE A 477 15.94 8.69 -6.33
C ILE A 477 14.58 8.07 -6.03
N PHE A 478 14.40 7.50 -4.83
CA PHE A 478 13.15 6.88 -4.43
C PHE A 478 12.11 7.93 -4.05
N ILE A 479 12.50 8.98 -3.35
CA ILE A 479 11.60 10.09 -2.98
C ILE A 479 11.11 10.81 -4.24
N GLU A 480 12.03 11.14 -5.16
CA GLU A 480 11.68 11.80 -6.43
C GLU A 480 10.79 10.90 -7.29
N ALA A 481 11.00 9.58 -7.27
CA ALA A 481 10.19 8.65 -8.03
C ALA A 481 8.77 8.47 -7.45
N LEU A 482 8.62 8.50 -6.12
CA LEU A 482 7.32 8.45 -5.44
C LEU A 482 6.52 9.75 -5.60
N ASN A 483 7.20 10.87 -5.81
CA ASN A 483 6.58 12.17 -6.06
C ASN A 483 6.61 12.58 -7.55
N ALA A 484 6.94 11.65 -8.45
CA ALA A 484 7.05 11.91 -9.88
C ALA A 484 5.76 12.54 -10.43
N SER A 485 5.91 13.63 -11.17
CA SER A 485 4.80 14.36 -11.80
C SER A 485 4.87 14.22 -13.31
N LEU A 486 3.70 14.16 -13.96
CA LEU A 486 3.61 14.28 -15.43
C LEU A 486 3.88 15.70 -15.91
N GLU A 487 3.85 16.68 -15.00
CA GLU A 487 4.21 18.06 -15.30
C GLU A 487 5.72 18.21 -15.49
N GLY A 488 6.10 19.08 -16.42
CA GLY A 488 7.50 19.36 -16.74
C GLY A 488 8.27 20.06 -15.61
N SER A 489 9.60 20.01 -15.74
CA SER A 489 10.54 20.70 -14.86
C SER A 489 10.74 22.15 -15.31
N ALA A 490 10.76 23.10 -14.37
CA ALA A 490 10.97 24.51 -14.67
C ALA A 490 12.42 24.75 -15.18
N VAL A 491 12.58 25.39 -16.33
CA VAL A 491 13.90 25.60 -16.98
C VAL A 491 14.24 27.05 -17.26
N GLY A 492 13.24 27.93 -17.38
CA GLY A 492 13.43 29.32 -17.77
C GLY A 492 12.23 30.18 -17.46
N THR A 493 12.33 31.46 -17.80
CA THR A 493 11.24 32.44 -17.69
C THR A 493 11.12 33.20 -18.99
N SER A 494 9.88 33.46 -19.41
CA SER A 494 9.59 34.37 -20.52
C SER A 494 8.48 35.34 -20.15
N VAL A 495 8.47 36.51 -20.79
CA VAL A 495 7.43 37.53 -20.61
C VAL A 495 6.50 37.47 -21.82
N GLN A 496 5.22 37.22 -21.56
CA GLN A 496 4.15 37.29 -22.56
C GLN A 496 3.07 38.23 -22.03
N ASP A 497 2.70 39.26 -22.80
CA ASP A 497 1.66 40.23 -22.45
C ASP A 497 1.81 40.85 -21.04
N HIS A 498 3.05 41.21 -20.66
CA HIS A 498 3.41 41.72 -19.32
C HIS A 498 3.24 40.72 -18.16
N LEU A 499 2.97 39.45 -18.44
CA LEU A 499 2.92 38.37 -17.47
C LEU A 499 4.19 37.52 -17.55
N VAL A 500 4.81 37.26 -16.39
CA VAL A 500 5.93 36.33 -16.29
C VAL A 500 5.38 34.90 -16.36
N THR A 501 5.83 34.15 -17.36
CA THR A 501 5.53 32.72 -17.54
C THR A 501 6.77 31.90 -17.23
N ILE A 502 6.59 30.79 -16.50
CA ILE A 502 7.67 29.84 -16.25
C ILE A 502 7.67 28.77 -17.33
N GLU A 503 8.79 28.67 -18.03
CA GLU A 503 8.99 27.66 -19.07
C GLU A 503 9.29 26.32 -18.44
N ALA A 504 8.65 25.26 -18.95
CA ALA A 504 8.81 23.92 -18.46
C ALA A 504 9.29 22.97 -19.55
N GLN A 505 10.31 22.18 -19.24
CA GLN A 505 10.70 21.03 -20.05
C GLN A 505 9.83 19.82 -19.66
N PRO A 506 9.11 19.18 -20.58
CA PRO A 506 8.25 18.05 -20.27
C PRO A 506 9.06 16.86 -19.73
N ASN A 507 8.46 16.10 -18.82
CA ASN A 507 9.03 14.83 -18.38
C ASN A 507 8.76 13.74 -19.44
N GLU A 508 9.79 12.95 -19.75
CA GLU A 508 9.73 11.87 -20.73
C GLU A 508 9.59 10.51 -20.04
N TYR A 509 8.35 10.14 -19.74
CA TYR A 509 8.03 8.80 -19.24
C TYR A 509 7.46 7.92 -20.35
N ASP A 510 7.83 6.63 -20.32
CA ASP A 510 7.16 5.59 -21.10
C ASP A 510 5.70 5.38 -20.61
N GLU A 511 4.90 4.67 -21.40
CA GLU A 511 3.48 4.46 -21.11
C GLU A 511 3.24 3.75 -19.77
N LYS A 512 4.11 2.78 -19.43
CA LYS A 512 4.03 2.01 -18.18
C LYS A 512 4.24 2.92 -16.97
N MET A 513 5.25 3.78 -17.01
CA MET A 513 5.53 4.75 -15.95
C MET A 513 4.43 5.82 -15.85
N ARG A 514 3.91 6.32 -16.99
CA ARG A 514 2.77 7.26 -16.98
C ARG A 514 1.54 6.67 -16.28
N ARG A 515 1.20 5.41 -16.60
CA ARG A 515 0.12 4.68 -15.93
C ARG A 515 0.41 4.52 -14.44
N THR A 516 1.63 4.15 -14.08
CA THR A 516 2.04 3.99 -12.67
C THR A 516 1.90 5.29 -11.88
N ILE A 517 2.33 6.42 -12.44
CA ILE A 517 2.16 7.75 -11.85
C ILE A 517 0.66 8.07 -11.69
N ALA A 518 -0.18 7.82 -12.70
CA ALA A 518 -1.61 8.07 -12.62
C ALA A 518 -2.29 7.27 -11.50
N GLU A 519 -1.92 6.00 -11.30
CA GLU A 519 -2.45 5.15 -10.23
C GLU A 519 -1.98 5.64 -8.85
N MET A 520 -0.69 5.99 -8.68
CA MET A 520 -0.19 6.58 -7.43
C MET A 520 -0.92 7.88 -7.06
N ARG A 521 -1.13 8.77 -8.04
CA ARG A 521 -1.88 10.01 -7.84
C ARG A 521 -3.34 9.74 -7.49
N THR A 522 -3.97 8.78 -8.16
CA THR A 522 -5.35 8.38 -7.87
C THR A 522 -5.49 7.91 -6.41
N ALA A 523 -4.59 7.04 -5.95
CA ALA A 523 -4.58 6.59 -4.56
C ALA A 523 -4.34 7.76 -3.57
N PHE A 524 -3.45 8.68 -3.90
CA PHE A 524 -3.23 9.88 -3.09
C PHE A 524 -4.49 10.76 -3.01
N PHE A 525 -5.19 11.02 -4.12
CA PHE A 525 -6.41 11.82 -4.09
C PHE A 525 -7.59 11.07 -3.44
N GLN A 526 -7.60 9.74 -3.43
CA GLN A 526 -8.52 8.94 -2.61
C GLN A 526 -8.23 9.03 -1.11
N PHE A 527 -6.98 9.33 -0.72
CA PHE A 527 -6.59 9.52 0.67
C PHE A 527 -7.21 10.78 1.28
N LEU A 528 -7.26 11.89 0.54
CA LEU A 528 -7.66 13.20 1.09
C LEU A 528 -9.08 13.18 1.70
N PRO A 529 -10.12 12.59 1.06
CA PRO A 529 -11.44 12.46 1.66
C PRO A 529 -11.48 11.54 2.89
N ILE A 530 -10.60 10.54 2.99
CA ILE A 530 -10.48 9.71 4.20
C ILE A 530 -9.95 10.58 5.34
N LEU A 531 -8.94 11.40 5.06
CA LEU A 531 -8.33 12.30 6.02
C LEU A 531 -9.32 13.38 6.53
N ASN A 532 -10.22 13.88 5.67
CA ASN A 532 -11.24 14.85 6.08
C ASN A 532 -12.21 14.32 7.16
N LYS A 533 -12.31 13.00 7.34
CA LYS A 533 -13.11 12.37 8.42
C LYS A 533 -12.36 12.33 9.76
N VAL A 534 -11.06 12.62 9.77
CA VAL A 534 -10.26 12.66 10.98
C VAL A 534 -10.54 13.99 11.69
N GLU A 535 -10.85 13.92 12.99
CA GLU A 535 -11.03 15.12 13.80
C GLU A 535 -9.70 15.87 13.97
N PRO A 536 -9.71 17.22 13.88
CA PRO A 536 -8.53 18.01 14.16
C PRO A 536 -7.96 17.75 15.56
N MET A 537 -6.63 17.67 15.68
CA MET A 537 -5.98 17.41 16.95
C MET A 537 -5.85 18.70 17.74
N GLN A 538 -6.37 18.73 18.97
CA GLN A 538 -6.26 19.90 19.86
C GLN A 538 -4.80 20.20 20.23
N ALA A 539 -4.00 19.16 20.49
CA ALA A 539 -2.56 19.22 20.63
C ALA A 539 -1.93 18.19 19.69
N GLY A 540 -1.06 18.65 18.78
CA GLY A 540 -0.30 17.76 17.90
C GLY A 540 0.81 17.00 18.65
N PRO A 541 1.45 16.01 18.00
CA PRO A 541 2.62 15.35 18.56
C PRO A 541 3.78 16.33 18.79
N SER A 542 4.66 16.01 19.73
CA SER A 542 5.89 16.81 19.93
C SER A 542 6.80 16.72 18.70
N LEU A 543 7.61 17.75 18.48
CA LEU A 543 8.56 17.79 17.36
C LEU A 543 9.53 16.60 17.41
N GLU A 544 10.00 16.24 18.60
CA GLU A 544 10.88 15.09 18.82
C GLU A 544 10.24 13.78 18.36
N LEU A 545 8.95 13.55 18.67
CA LEU A 545 8.24 12.36 18.22
C LEU A 545 8.03 12.36 16.71
N VAL A 546 7.71 13.51 16.11
CA VAL A 546 7.56 13.65 14.65
C VAL A 546 8.86 13.34 13.92
N GLN A 547 9.98 13.89 14.39
CA GLN A 547 11.30 13.66 13.80
C GLN A 547 11.79 12.22 14.03
N ALA A 548 11.58 11.65 15.22
CA ALA A 548 11.90 10.25 15.48
C ALA A 548 11.10 9.30 14.59
N ALA A 549 9.80 9.56 14.41
CA ALA A 549 8.93 8.81 13.52
C ALA A 549 9.38 8.95 12.06
N ALA A 550 9.71 10.16 11.60
CA ALA A 550 10.22 10.38 10.24
C ALA A 550 11.54 9.66 10.02
N GLY A 551 12.44 9.68 11.02
CA GLY A 551 13.68 8.92 10.99
C GLY A 551 13.46 7.41 10.85
N ALA A 552 12.51 6.85 11.59
CA ALA A 552 12.12 5.45 11.50
C ALA A 552 11.50 5.11 10.13
N MET A 553 10.62 5.97 9.60
CA MET A 553 10.03 5.83 8.26
C MET A 553 11.10 5.77 7.18
N MET A 554 12.05 6.70 7.22
CA MET A 554 13.16 6.73 6.28
C MET A 554 13.97 5.44 6.33
N GLY A 555 14.20 4.85 7.51
CA GLY A 555 14.90 3.57 7.65
C GLY A 555 14.23 2.37 6.94
N LEU A 556 12.97 2.49 6.51
CA LEU A 556 12.25 1.45 5.77
C LEU A 556 12.47 1.52 4.26
N LEU A 557 12.87 2.68 3.73
CA LEU A 557 12.97 2.89 2.29
C LEU A 557 14.08 2.01 1.65
N PRO A 558 15.31 1.91 2.19
CA PRO A 558 16.33 0.99 1.68
C PRO A 558 15.91 -0.49 1.78
N ARG A 559 15.15 -0.85 2.82
CA ARG A 559 14.62 -2.22 2.99
C ARG A 559 13.62 -2.60 1.90
N ASN A 560 13.01 -1.60 1.26
CA ASN A 560 12.05 -1.77 0.18
C ASN A 560 12.62 -1.34 -1.19
N ALA A 561 13.94 -1.08 -1.30
CA ALA A 561 14.57 -0.60 -2.52
C ALA A 561 14.33 -1.54 -3.72
N LEU A 562 14.43 -2.86 -3.53
CA LEU A 562 14.15 -3.85 -4.57
C LEU A 562 12.71 -3.79 -5.06
N ARG A 563 11.77 -3.55 -4.15
CA ARG A 563 10.34 -3.43 -4.47
C ARG A 563 10.07 -2.17 -5.31
N LEU A 564 10.84 -1.11 -5.09
CA LEU A 564 10.72 0.18 -5.79
C LEU A 564 11.68 0.33 -6.97
N LEU A 565 12.45 -0.70 -7.31
CA LEU A 565 13.54 -0.61 -8.28
C LEU A 565 13.04 -0.15 -9.66
N SER A 566 11.95 -0.73 -10.17
CA SER A 566 11.40 -0.34 -11.47
C SER A 566 10.98 1.13 -11.54
N LEU A 567 10.45 1.65 -10.42
CA LEU A 567 10.02 3.04 -10.29
C LEU A 567 11.23 3.98 -10.26
N ALA A 568 12.25 3.63 -9.47
CA ALA A 568 13.50 4.37 -9.37
C ALA A 568 14.28 4.42 -10.70
N GLU A 569 14.34 3.30 -11.43
CA GLU A 569 15.00 3.23 -12.73
C GLU A 569 14.31 4.11 -13.79
N ALA A 570 12.97 4.08 -13.85
CA ALA A 570 12.21 4.91 -14.75
C ALA A 570 12.43 6.41 -14.47
N GLN A 571 12.42 6.79 -13.18
CA GLN A 571 12.74 8.16 -12.77
C GLN A 571 14.18 8.53 -13.12
N GLY A 572 15.15 7.63 -12.89
CA GLY A 572 16.55 7.86 -13.21
C GLY A 572 16.82 8.01 -14.70
N ARG A 573 16.03 7.37 -15.57
CA ARG A 573 16.08 7.62 -17.03
C ARG A 573 15.58 9.02 -17.39
N ASN A 574 14.47 9.46 -16.78
CA ASN A 574 13.92 10.80 -17.00
C ASN A 574 14.93 11.89 -16.58
N LEU A 575 15.51 11.77 -15.38
CA LEU A 575 16.47 12.76 -14.85
C LEU A 575 17.75 12.87 -15.69
N ARG A 576 18.27 11.74 -16.20
CA ARG A 576 19.48 11.75 -17.06
C ARG A 576 19.25 12.45 -18.39
N ARG A 577 18.05 12.35 -18.97
CA ARG A 577 17.70 13.03 -20.22
C ARG A 577 17.56 14.54 -20.05
N GLY A 578 17.03 15.00 -18.92
CA GLY A 578 16.98 16.43 -18.58
C GLY A 578 18.36 17.09 -18.55
N VAL A 579 19.40 16.37 -18.09
CA VAL A 579 20.80 16.85 -18.07
C VAL A 579 21.40 16.95 -19.47
N ALA A 580 21.00 16.09 -20.42
CA ALA A 580 21.56 16.08 -21.77
C ALA A 580 21.03 17.23 -22.67
N VAL A 581 19.87 17.80 -22.35
CA VAL A 581 19.25 18.91 -23.11
C VAL A 581 19.76 20.27 -22.65
N VAL A 582 20.20 20.39 -21.39
CA VAL A 582 20.79 21.61 -20.85
C VAL A 582 22.29 21.41 -20.81
N GLY A 583 23.03 21.95 -21.80
CA GLY A 583 24.49 21.93 -21.88
C GLY A 583 25.19 22.70 -20.74
N ALA A 584 24.93 22.33 -19.49
CA ALA A 584 25.66 22.81 -18.33
C ALA A 584 26.92 21.95 -18.15
N PRO A 585 28.10 22.57 -17.91
CA PRO A 585 29.33 21.83 -17.72
C PRO A 585 29.20 20.92 -16.49
N ALA A 586 29.71 19.69 -16.62
CA ALA A 586 29.84 18.76 -15.53
C ALA A 586 30.66 19.40 -14.40
N ALA A 587 29.97 19.91 -13.37
CA ALA A 587 30.62 20.19 -12.10
C ALA A 587 30.87 18.83 -11.44
N SER A 588 32.15 18.48 -11.41
CA SER A 588 32.72 17.28 -10.81
C SER A 588 32.44 17.17 -9.29
N VAL A 589 32.08 15.94 -8.89
CA VAL A 589 32.06 15.35 -7.54
C VAL A 589 30.82 15.63 -6.69
#